data_AF-A0A3B3XHI2-F1
#
_entry.id   AF-A0A3B3XHI2-F1
#
_cell.length_a   1.000
_cell.length_b   1.000
_cell.length_c   1.000
_cell.angle_alpha   90.00
_cell.angle_beta   90.00
_cell.angle_gamma   90.00
#
_symmetry.space_group_name_H-M   'P 1'
#
loop_
_entity.id
_entity.type
_entity.pdbx_description
1 polymer ?
#
loop_
_entity_poly.entity_id
_entity_poly.type
_entity_poly.pdbx_seq_one_letter_code
_entity_poly.pdbx_strand_id
1 'polypeptide(L)'
;MLRRWLLALMARIGLITSGCCCFLLLFYLLGCKPSSHSKHPSLLWPGGATSKEGYLALLQEREDTHRHYISSLMKQIAELKVALEERTQQLQESLEKAKSKGILPQGLESLHNTPTKSDLKEFFRSQLKQAEVSSGVELPNEYALIPFDTFTLQTVYQLETGLTKHPAERPARRDRRDELIGTVETALHVLNGPQQQADDTRRKRTYSPSDFIQGLSRTERTRGTVYELMFKGDGPQNFAQLVLFRPFGPLMKVKSDGVNTHSIVINIIVPLSGRVDAFKQFM
;
A
#
# COMPACT_ATOMS: atom_id res chain seq x y z
N MET A 1 55.07 -13.84 -7.91
CA MET A 1 54.88 -14.98 -6.98
C MET A 1 53.81 -14.75 -5.91
N LEU A 2 53.48 -13.50 -5.53
CA LEU A 2 52.47 -13.16 -4.51
C LEU A 2 51.03 -13.60 -4.84
N ARG A 3 50.57 -13.51 -6.09
CA ARG A 3 49.18 -13.88 -6.48
C ARG A 3 48.84 -15.37 -6.26
N ARG A 4 49.80 -16.27 -6.51
CA ARG A 4 49.61 -17.72 -6.29
C ARG A 4 49.58 -18.06 -4.80
N TRP A 5 50.37 -17.35 -3.99
CA TRP A 5 50.39 -17.49 -2.54
C TRP A 5 49.08 -16.99 -1.90
N LEU A 6 48.54 -15.86 -2.38
CA LEU A 6 47.26 -15.32 -1.91
C LEU A 6 46.07 -16.25 -2.23
N LEU A 7 46.04 -16.84 -3.43
CA LEU A 7 45.00 -17.80 -3.81
C LEU A 7 45.07 -19.09 -2.97
N ALA A 8 46.28 -19.57 -2.66
CA ALA A 8 46.46 -20.71 -1.78
C ALA A 8 46.02 -20.41 -0.33
N LEU A 9 46.25 -19.18 0.14
CA LEU A 9 45.82 -18.72 1.47
C LEU A 9 44.30 -18.63 1.56
N MET A 10 43.64 -18.06 0.55
CA MET A 10 42.17 -17.98 0.50
C MET A 10 41.51 -19.36 0.39
N ALA A 11 42.11 -20.29 -0.36
CA ALA A 11 41.62 -21.67 -0.42
C ALA A 11 41.73 -22.39 0.93
N ARG A 12 42.83 -22.18 1.67
CA ARG A 12 43.00 -22.75 3.02
C ARG A 12 42.02 -22.14 4.03
N ILE A 13 41.80 -20.83 3.98
CA ILE A 13 40.82 -20.16 4.85
C ILE A 13 39.40 -20.61 4.54
N GLY A 14 39.06 -20.81 3.25
CA GLY A 14 37.77 -21.36 2.83
C GLY A 14 37.53 -22.79 3.37
N LEU A 15 38.55 -23.63 3.34
CA LEU A 15 38.46 -25.02 3.85
C LEU A 15 38.30 -25.06 5.38
N ILE A 16 39.01 -24.18 6.10
CA ILE A 16 38.92 -24.06 7.56
C ILE A 16 37.54 -23.52 7.99
N THR A 17 37.03 -22.50 7.30
CA THR A 17 35.71 -21.91 7.61
C THR A 17 34.58 -22.88 7.31
N SER A 18 34.65 -23.62 6.19
CA SER A 18 33.70 -24.70 5.90
C SER A 18 33.73 -25.80 6.96
N GLY A 19 34.93 -26.24 7.37
CA GLY A 19 35.06 -27.24 8.44
C GLY A 19 34.46 -26.75 9.76
N CYS A 20 34.77 -25.52 10.16
CA CYS A 20 34.24 -24.92 11.39
C CYS A 20 32.71 -24.79 11.37
N CYS A 21 32.13 -24.42 10.22
CA CYS A 21 30.68 -24.36 10.03
C CYS A 21 30.03 -25.76 10.15
N CYS A 22 30.66 -26.81 9.60
CA CYS A 22 30.19 -28.19 9.76
C CYS A 22 30.24 -28.65 11.23
N PHE A 23 31.28 -28.29 11.99
CA PHE A 23 31.34 -28.59 13.42
C PHE A 23 30.25 -27.86 14.20
N LEU A 24 29.99 -26.58 13.89
CA LEU A 24 28.90 -25.83 14.52
C LEU A 24 27.53 -26.44 14.20
N LEU A 25 27.30 -26.93 12.97
CA LEU A 25 26.08 -27.66 12.60
C LEU A 25 25.96 -29.00 13.34
N LEU A 26 27.06 -29.74 13.52
CA LEU A 26 27.08 -30.97 14.32
C LEU A 26 26.80 -30.69 15.80
N PHE A 27 27.38 -29.63 16.37
CA PHE A 27 27.05 -29.20 17.74
C PHE A 27 25.62 -28.71 17.86
N TYR A 28 25.09 -28.05 16.83
CA TYR A 28 23.68 -27.63 16.78
C TYR A 28 22.74 -28.84 16.69
N LEU A 29 23.09 -29.89 15.94
CA LEU A 29 22.33 -31.14 15.87
C LEU A 29 22.45 -31.98 17.15
N LEU A 30 23.61 -31.97 17.83
CA LEU A 30 23.77 -32.60 19.14
C LEU A 30 23.04 -31.82 20.25
N GLY A 31 23.03 -30.48 20.18
CA GLY A 31 22.33 -29.59 21.11
C GLY A 31 20.82 -29.54 20.87
N CYS A 32 20.38 -29.75 19.62
CA CYS A 32 18.98 -29.91 19.23
C CYS A 32 18.60 -31.40 19.13
N LYS A 33 19.06 -32.23 20.07
CA LYS A 33 18.38 -33.49 20.34
C LYS A 33 17.12 -33.13 21.14
N PRO A 34 15.90 -33.23 20.59
CA PRO A 34 14.71 -33.06 21.39
C PRO A 34 14.79 -34.08 22.51
N SER A 35 14.66 -33.60 23.74
CA SER A 35 14.40 -34.42 24.92
C SER A 35 13.12 -35.19 24.63
N SER A 36 13.27 -36.38 24.04
CA SER A 36 12.33 -37.48 24.17
C SER A 36 12.26 -37.75 25.67
N HIS A 37 11.31 -37.09 26.31
CA HIS A 37 10.95 -37.34 27.69
C HIS A 37 10.23 -38.70 27.74
N SER A 38 10.93 -39.79 27.39
CA SER A 38 10.61 -41.10 27.91
C SER A 38 11.07 -41.10 29.36
N LYS A 39 10.22 -40.54 30.23
CA LYS A 39 10.20 -40.98 31.61
C LYS A 39 9.81 -42.46 31.54
N HIS A 40 10.80 -43.35 31.43
CA HIS A 40 10.72 -44.60 32.15
C HIS A 40 11.06 -44.23 33.59
N PRO A 41 10.08 -43.99 34.49
CA PRO A 41 10.37 -44.28 35.86
C PRO A 41 10.58 -45.79 35.91
N SER A 42 11.79 -46.20 36.26
CA SER A 42 12.04 -47.49 36.86
C SER A 42 11.21 -47.59 38.13
N LEU A 43 9.91 -47.87 37.98
CA LEU A 43 9.07 -48.35 39.05
C LEU A 43 9.27 -49.85 39.09
N LEU A 44 10.19 -50.22 39.96
CA LEU A 44 10.14 -51.49 40.68
C LEU A 44 8.75 -51.55 41.33
N TRP A 45 7.75 -52.13 40.66
CA TRP A 45 6.45 -52.36 41.26
C TRP A 45 6.41 -53.76 41.86
N PRO A 46 6.22 -53.89 43.19
CA PRO A 46 5.98 -55.16 43.82
C PRO A 46 4.56 -55.62 43.49
N GLY A 47 4.44 -56.81 42.92
CA GLY A 47 3.27 -57.68 43.08
C GLY A 47 1.96 -57.29 42.37
N GLY A 48 1.57 -58.13 41.39
CA GLY A 48 0.17 -58.52 41.22
C GLY A 48 -0.71 -57.65 40.33
N ALA A 49 -0.58 -57.75 39.00
CA ALA A 49 -1.61 -57.29 38.07
C ALA A 49 -1.71 -58.18 36.81
N THR A 50 -1.73 -59.50 37.00
CA THR A 50 -2.12 -60.46 35.95
C THR A 50 -3.58 -60.90 36.10
N SER A 51 -4.45 -60.04 36.64
CA SER A 51 -5.91 -60.25 36.64
C SER A 51 -6.55 -59.30 35.63
N LYS A 52 -7.46 -59.84 34.81
CA LYS A 52 -8.33 -59.11 33.87
C LYS A 52 -8.99 -57.88 34.52
N GLU A 53 -9.25 -57.95 35.82
CA GLU A 53 -9.87 -56.89 36.63
C GLU A 53 -8.97 -55.66 36.79
N GLY A 54 -7.64 -55.83 36.88
CA GLY A 54 -6.70 -54.71 36.98
C GLY A 54 -6.60 -53.89 35.69
N TYR A 55 -6.65 -54.55 34.54
CA TYR A 55 -6.71 -53.88 33.23
C TYR A 55 -8.05 -53.14 33.03
N LEU A 56 -9.16 -53.72 33.48
CA LEU A 56 -10.47 -53.06 33.45
C LEU A 56 -10.49 -51.82 34.35
N ALA A 57 -9.90 -51.89 35.55
CA ALA A 57 -9.80 -50.75 36.44
C ALA A 57 -9.00 -49.59 35.82
N LEU A 58 -7.88 -49.87 35.14
CA LEU A 58 -7.08 -48.83 34.46
C LEU A 58 -7.80 -48.19 33.27
N LEU A 59 -8.58 -48.97 32.52
CA LEU A 59 -9.40 -48.43 31.43
C LEU A 59 -10.50 -47.53 31.98
N GLN A 60 -11.15 -47.94 33.07
CA GLN A 60 -12.20 -47.15 33.71
C GLN A 60 -11.65 -45.85 34.30
N GLU A 61 -10.45 -45.88 34.92
CA GLU A 61 -9.78 -44.67 35.40
C GLU A 61 -9.46 -43.68 34.25
N ARG A 62 -9.07 -44.19 33.07
CA ARG A 62 -8.89 -43.34 31.89
C ARG A 62 -10.20 -42.75 31.38
N GLU A 63 -11.27 -43.55 31.30
CA GLU A 63 -12.57 -43.03 30.88
C GLU A 63 -13.08 -41.96 31.84
N ASP A 64 -12.93 -42.17 33.14
CA ASP A 64 -13.33 -41.20 34.15
C ASP A 64 -12.50 -39.91 34.04
N THR A 65 -11.18 -39.99 33.86
CA THR A 65 -10.35 -38.78 33.66
C THR A 65 -10.72 -38.02 32.38
N HIS A 66 -11.02 -38.71 31.29
CA HIS A 66 -11.54 -38.08 30.06
C HIS A 66 -12.90 -37.42 30.26
N ARG A 67 -13.82 -38.05 30.99
CA ARG A 67 -15.13 -37.45 31.33
C ARG A 67 -14.97 -36.19 32.16
N HIS A 68 -14.09 -36.20 33.15
CA HIS A 68 -13.81 -35.02 33.97
C HIS A 68 -13.21 -33.90 33.13
N TYR A 69 -12.25 -34.20 32.25
CA TYR A 69 -11.63 -33.20 31.36
C TYR A 69 -12.65 -32.58 30.40
N ILE A 70 -13.50 -33.39 29.77
CA ILE A 70 -14.58 -32.91 28.89
C ILE A 70 -15.55 -32.01 29.67
N SER A 71 -15.94 -32.42 30.87
CA SER A 71 -16.85 -31.62 31.72
C SER A 71 -16.24 -30.27 32.11
N SER A 72 -14.93 -30.23 32.39
CA SER A 72 -14.20 -29.01 32.72
C SER A 72 -14.13 -28.07 31.52
N LEU A 73 -13.78 -28.60 30.34
CA LEU A 73 -13.75 -27.80 29.11
C LEU A 73 -15.14 -27.27 28.74
N MET A 74 -16.18 -28.08 28.93
CA MET A 74 -17.56 -27.65 28.69
C MET A 74 -17.96 -26.48 29.59
N LYS A 75 -17.55 -26.50 30.86
CA LYS A 75 -17.76 -25.37 31.79
C LYS A 75 -17.00 -24.12 31.34
N GLN A 76 -15.73 -24.25 30.95
CA GLN A 76 -14.93 -23.12 30.46
C GLN A 76 -15.51 -22.48 29.20
N ILE A 77 -15.99 -23.31 28.26
CA ILE A 77 -16.63 -22.81 27.04
C ILE A 77 -17.93 -22.06 27.39
N ALA A 78 -18.73 -22.57 28.32
CA ALA A 78 -19.95 -21.89 28.76
C ALA A 78 -19.64 -20.54 29.44
N GLU A 79 -18.65 -20.50 30.33
CA GLU A 79 -18.22 -19.28 31.01
C GLU A 79 -17.69 -18.23 30.03
N LEU A 80 -16.83 -18.64 29.08
CA LEU A 80 -16.30 -17.74 28.06
C LEU A 80 -17.38 -17.22 27.13
N LYS A 81 -18.40 -18.02 26.80
CA LYS A 81 -19.54 -17.57 26.00
C LYS A 81 -20.33 -16.49 26.73
N VAL A 82 -20.63 -16.69 28.01
CA VAL A 82 -21.32 -15.68 28.82
C VAL A 82 -20.50 -14.40 28.92
N ALA A 83 -19.20 -14.49 29.21
CA ALA A 83 -18.32 -13.32 29.28
C ALA A 83 -18.20 -12.58 27.93
N LEU A 84 -18.26 -13.31 26.82
CA LEU A 84 -18.28 -12.72 25.48
C LEU A 84 -19.58 -11.96 25.24
N GLU A 85 -20.72 -12.57 25.56
CA GLU A 85 -22.05 -11.95 25.43
C GLU A 85 -22.22 -10.72 26.32
N GLU A 86 -21.71 -10.74 27.55
CA GLU A 86 -21.71 -9.57 28.43
C GLU A 86 -20.86 -8.43 27.85
N ARG A 87 -19.66 -8.74 27.32
CA ARG A 87 -18.80 -7.72 26.71
C ARG A 87 -19.41 -7.14 25.44
N THR A 88 -20.07 -7.95 24.61
CA THR A 88 -20.74 -7.43 23.41
C THR A 88 -21.91 -6.54 23.76
N GLN A 89 -22.72 -6.90 24.77
CA GLN A 89 -23.79 -6.04 25.29
C GLN A 89 -23.22 -4.72 25.85
N GLN A 90 -22.15 -4.78 26.64
CA GLN A 90 -21.50 -3.59 27.19
C GLN A 90 -20.97 -2.65 26.09
N LEU A 91 -20.39 -3.20 25.03
CA LEU A 91 -19.95 -2.43 23.86
C LEU A 91 -21.15 -1.81 23.13
N GLN A 92 -22.24 -2.57 22.93
CA GLN A 92 -23.47 -2.10 22.29
C GLN A 92 -24.07 -0.91 23.06
N GLU A 93 -24.18 -1.02 24.38
CA GLU A 93 -24.68 0.06 25.25
C GLU A 93 -23.76 1.29 25.22
N SER A 94 -22.44 1.08 25.22
CA SER A 94 -21.48 2.18 25.09
C SER A 94 -21.59 2.91 23.75
N LEU A 95 -21.87 2.17 22.67
CA LEU A 95 -22.07 2.69 21.33
C LEU A 95 -23.37 3.50 21.25
N GLU A 96 -24.48 2.99 21.78
CA GLU A 96 -25.75 3.74 21.83
C GLU A 96 -25.65 5.00 22.70
N LYS A 97 -24.90 4.93 23.80
CA LYS A 97 -24.59 6.09 24.66
C LYS A 97 -23.70 7.11 23.94
N ALA A 98 -22.81 6.69 23.05
CA ALA A 98 -22.01 7.57 22.20
C ALA A 98 -22.83 8.18 21.06
N LYS A 99 -23.77 7.40 20.47
CA LYS A 99 -24.71 7.82 19.43
C LYS A 99 -25.69 8.89 19.94
N SER A 100 -26.27 8.70 21.12
CA SER A 100 -27.16 9.67 21.78
C SER A 100 -26.47 10.96 22.19
N LYS A 101 -25.14 10.93 22.41
CA LYS A 101 -24.34 12.12 22.76
C LYS A 101 -23.76 12.87 21.55
N GLY A 102 -23.99 12.39 20.32
CA GLY A 102 -23.58 13.11 19.10
C GLY A 102 -22.07 13.23 18.87
N ILE A 103 -21.25 12.39 19.50
CA ILE A 103 -19.77 12.46 19.46
C ILE A 103 -19.19 11.66 18.27
N LEU A 104 -20.00 10.89 17.55
CA LEU A 104 -19.53 10.11 16.40
C LEU A 104 -19.56 10.94 15.10
N PRO A 105 -18.48 10.94 14.29
CA PRO A 105 -18.57 11.37 12.91
C PRO A 105 -19.61 10.50 12.21
N GLN A 106 -20.50 11.14 11.45
CA GLN A 106 -21.66 10.57 10.76
C GLN A 106 -21.32 9.47 9.71
N GLY A 107 -20.08 8.99 9.66
CA GLY A 107 -19.57 7.99 8.72
C GLY A 107 -19.40 6.58 9.26
N LEU A 108 -19.66 6.30 10.56
CA LEU A 108 -19.49 4.95 11.12
C LEU A 108 -20.70 4.02 10.86
N GLU A 109 -21.87 4.57 10.51
CA GLU A 109 -23.09 3.79 10.22
C GLU A 109 -22.94 2.91 8.96
N SER A 110 -21.91 3.14 8.11
CA SER A 110 -21.66 2.33 6.90
C SER A 110 -20.81 1.07 7.14
N LEU A 111 -20.31 0.83 8.36
CA LEU A 111 -19.44 -0.33 8.64
C LEU A 111 -20.24 -1.64 8.85
N HIS A 112 -21.54 -1.54 9.15
CA HIS A 112 -22.36 -2.72 9.45
C HIS A 112 -23.02 -3.36 8.21
N ASN A 113 -23.02 -2.65 7.09
CA ASN A 113 -23.48 -3.19 5.81
C ASN A 113 -22.24 -3.50 4.98
N THR A 114 -22.16 -4.73 4.43
CA THR A 114 -21.15 -5.02 3.41
C THR A 114 -21.30 -3.97 2.31
N PRO A 115 -20.29 -3.11 2.07
CA PRO A 115 -20.48 -1.97 1.21
C PRO A 115 -20.84 -2.48 -0.18
N THR A 116 -22.04 -2.13 -0.65
CA THR A 116 -22.47 -2.53 -1.99
C THR A 116 -21.55 -1.83 -3.00
N LYS A 117 -21.30 -2.45 -4.16
CA LYS A 117 -20.42 -1.86 -5.19
C LYS A 117 -20.88 -0.48 -5.65
N SER A 118 -22.17 -0.17 -5.50
CA SER A 118 -22.75 1.17 -5.72
C SER A 118 -22.28 2.18 -4.68
N ASP A 119 -22.32 1.81 -3.39
CA ASP A 119 -21.94 2.71 -2.28
C ASP A 119 -20.47 3.13 -2.38
N LEU A 120 -19.59 2.21 -2.78
CA LEU A 120 -18.16 2.52 -3.00
C LEU A 120 -17.95 3.50 -4.16
N LYS A 121 -18.70 3.32 -5.27
CA LYS A 121 -18.63 4.25 -6.41
C LYS A 121 -19.14 5.63 -6.03
N GLU A 122 -20.18 5.69 -5.20
CA GLU A 122 -20.73 6.95 -4.71
C GLU A 122 -19.77 7.64 -3.75
N PHE A 123 -19.12 6.89 -2.85
CA PHE A 123 -18.07 7.41 -1.97
C PHE A 123 -16.91 8.02 -2.78
N PHE A 124 -16.43 7.35 -3.82
CA PHE A 124 -15.36 7.92 -4.65
C PHE A 124 -15.83 9.17 -5.41
N ARG A 125 -17.09 9.22 -5.86
CA ARG A 125 -17.66 10.42 -6.47
C ARG A 125 -17.78 11.56 -5.46
N SER A 126 -18.15 11.30 -4.21
CA SER A 126 -18.18 12.34 -3.17
C SER A 126 -16.78 12.84 -2.83
N GLN A 127 -15.79 11.95 -2.75
CA GLN A 127 -14.39 12.33 -2.54
C GLN A 127 -13.87 13.22 -3.68
N LEU A 128 -14.20 12.89 -4.94
CA LEU A 128 -13.85 13.69 -6.11
C LEU A 128 -14.48 15.09 -6.06
N LYS A 129 -15.76 15.19 -5.67
CA LYS A 129 -16.45 16.49 -5.51
C LYS A 129 -15.82 17.35 -4.41
N GLN A 130 -15.34 16.72 -3.34
CA GLN A 130 -14.67 17.43 -2.25
C GLN A 130 -13.22 17.81 -2.61
N ALA A 131 -12.57 17.05 -3.49
CA ALA A 131 -11.22 17.33 -3.93
C ALA A 131 -11.15 18.58 -4.81
N GLU A 132 -10.05 19.31 -4.67
CA GLU A 132 -9.76 20.55 -5.38
C GLU A 132 -9.31 20.27 -6.84
N VAL A 133 -10.07 19.43 -7.53
CA VAL A 133 -9.85 19.03 -8.94
C VAL A 133 -10.87 19.71 -9.85
N SER A 134 -12.10 19.89 -9.34
CA SER A 134 -13.20 20.49 -10.10
C SER A 134 -13.43 21.96 -9.76
N SER A 135 -13.19 22.36 -8.52
CA SER A 135 -13.31 23.72 -8.00
C SER A 135 -12.17 24.03 -7.04
N GLY A 136 -11.71 25.29 -7.03
CA GLY A 136 -10.77 25.78 -6.02
C GLY A 136 -11.39 25.75 -4.62
N VAL A 137 -10.56 25.58 -3.60
CA VAL A 137 -10.96 25.56 -2.19
C VAL A 137 -10.31 26.73 -1.49
N GLU A 138 -11.05 27.39 -0.60
CA GLU A 138 -10.49 28.43 0.27
C GLU A 138 -9.51 27.81 1.26
N LEU A 139 -8.26 28.27 1.23
CA LEU A 139 -7.22 27.83 2.14
C LEU A 139 -7.23 28.71 3.40
N PRO A 140 -7.05 28.13 4.61
CA PRO A 140 -7.05 28.90 5.84
C PRO A 140 -5.85 29.85 5.96
N ASN A 141 -4.72 29.50 5.32
CA ASN A 141 -3.51 30.31 5.26
C ASN A 141 -2.66 29.93 4.03
N GLU A 142 -1.65 30.75 3.77
CA GLU A 142 -0.68 30.56 2.69
C GLU A 142 0.21 29.31 2.86
N TYR A 143 0.43 28.87 4.10
CA TYR A 143 1.19 27.65 4.41
C TYR A 143 0.42 26.35 4.17
N ALA A 144 -0.90 26.41 3.98
CA ALA A 144 -1.72 25.25 3.64
C ALA A 144 -1.64 24.89 2.15
N LEU A 145 -0.94 25.69 1.34
CA LEU A 145 -0.77 25.44 -0.08
C LEU A 145 0.08 24.18 -0.32
N ILE A 146 -0.47 23.24 -1.07
CA ILE A 146 0.23 22.02 -1.48
C ILE A 146 0.78 22.24 -2.90
N PRO A 147 2.10 22.18 -3.09
CA PRO A 147 2.71 22.38 -4.40
C PRO A 147 2.44 21.19 -5.34
N PHE A 148 2.57 21.45 -6.64
CA PHE A 148 2.56 20.40 -7.66
C PHE A 148 3.98 19.89 -7.92
N ASP A 149 4.14 18.57 -7.92
CA ASP A 149 5.34 17.92 -8.41
C ASP A 149 5.21 17.62 -9.90
N THR A 150 6.25 17.91 -10.68
CA THR A 150 6.27 17.59 -12.12
C THR A 150 6.99 16.27 -12.35
N PHE A 151 6.55 15.48 -13.31
CA PHE A 151 7.24 14.26 -13.70
C PHE A 151 7.19 14.02 -15.21
N THR A 152 8.21 13.32 -15.69
CA THR A 152 8.28 12.72 -17.01
C THR A 152 8.35 11.20 -16.86
N LEU A 153 8.52 10.45 -17.95
CA LEU A 153 8.68 8.99 -17.86
C LEU A 153 9.92 8.55 -17.05
N GLN A 154 10.94 9.40 -16.97
CA GLN A 154 12.25 9.03 -16.42
C GLN A 154 12.63 9.83 -15.17
N THR A 155 12.15 11.06 -15.06
CA THR A 155 12.52 12.01 -14.02
C THR A 155 11.30 12.55 -13.29
N VAL A 156 11.47 12.82 -12.01
CA VAL A 156 10.51 13.53 -11.17
C VAL A 156 11.21 14.77 -10.63
N TYR A 157 10.50 15.89 -10.64
CA TYR A 157 10.91 17.19 -10.15
C TYR A 157 10.06 17.51 -8.94
N GLN A 158 10.67 17.39 -7.75
CA GLN A 158 10.00 17.63 -6.48
C GLN A 158 10.40 19.00 -5.94
N LEU A 159 9.41 19.74 -5.44
CA LEU A 159 9.68 21.05 -4.82
C LEU A 159 10.11 20.93 -3.35
N GLU A 160 9.78 19.81 -2.70
CA GLU A 160 10.12 19.55 -1.29
C GLU A 160 11.63 19.48 -1.02
N THR A 161 12.41 19.05 -2.01
CA THR A 161 13.88 18.98 -1.87
C THR A 161 14.54 20.36 -1.96
N GLY A 162 13.79 21.41 -2.31
CA GLY A 162 14.28 22.78 -2.43
C GLY A 162 15.12 23.01 -3.69
N LEU A 163 15.78 24.17 -3.78
CA LEU A 163 16.67 24.55 -4.88
C LEU A 163 18.02 23.81 -4.78
N THR A 164 17.99 22.48 -4.80
CA THR A 164 19.20 21.67 -4.82
C THR A 164 19.90 21.77 -6.16
N LYS A 165 21.18 21.39 -6.19
CA LYS A 165 22.00 21.36 -7.40
C LYS A 165 21.44 20.43 -8.48
N HIS A 166 20.60 19.45 -8.11
CA HIS A 166 20.00 18.48 -9.01
C HIS A 166 18.48 18.39 -8.82
N PRO A 167 17.70 19.33 -9.41
CA PRO A 167 16.24 19.33 -9.31
C PRO A 167 15.57 18.12 -9.98
N ALA A 168 16.28 17.46 -10.92
CA ALA A 168 15.80 16.30 -11.64
C ALA A 168 16.22 15.02 -10.90
N GLU A 169 15.28 14.40 -10.21
CA GLU A 169 15.52 13.15 -9.50
C GLU A 169 14.96 11.98 -10.28
N ARG A 170 15.62 10.82 -10.19
CA ARG A 170 14.97 9.58 -10.62
C ARG A 170 14.01 9.18 -9.50
N PRO A 171 12.77 8.77 -9.80
CA PRO A 171 11.80 8.38 -8.78
C PRO A 171 12.42 7.33 -7.83
N ALA A 172 12.72 7.71 -6.59
CA ALA A 172 13.64 6.92 -5.76
C ALA A 172 13.03 5.59 -5.31
N ARG A 173 11.71 5.57 -5.10
CA ARG A 173 10.96 4.39 -4.64
C ARG A 173 10.33 3.65 -5.81
N ARG A 174 10.49 2.32 -5.83
CA ARG A 174 9.89 1.43 -6.83
C ARG A 174 8.37 1.61 -6.90
N ASP A 175 7.69 1.67 -5.75
CA ASP A 175 6.23 1.83 -5.68
C ASP A 175 5.77 3.13 -6.36
N ARG A 176 6.52 4.23 -6.19
CA ARG A 176 6.20 5.50 -6.85
C ARG A 176 6.43 5.43 -8.36
N ARG A 177 7.45 4.70 -8.82
CA ARG A 177 7.65 4.46 -10.27
C ARG A 177 6.48 3.71 -10.86
N ASP A 178 6.13 2.59 -10.24
CA ASP A 178 5.09 1.70 -10.73
C ASP A 178 3.73 2.42 -10.71
N GLU A 179 3.49 3.30 -9.73
CA GLU A 179 2.34 4.19 -9.70
C GLU A 179 2.30 5.19 -10.87
N LEU A 180 3.40 5.91 -11.14
CA LEU A 180 3.44 6.89 -12.22
C LEU A 180 3.30 6.22 -13.59
N ILE A 181 3.97 5.08 -13.78
CA ILE A 181 3.86 4.27 -15.01
C ILE A 181 2.42 3.78 -15.17
N GLY A 182 1.82 3.18 -14.14
CA GLY A 182 0.43 2.72 -14.19
C GLY A 182 -0.57 3.85 -14.44
N THR A 183 -0.27 5.07 -13.99
CA THR A 183 -1.08 6.26 -14.27
C THR A 183 -1.02 6.64 -15.75
N VAL A 184 0.17 6.64 -16.35
CA VAL A 184 0.35 6.89 -17.79
C VAL A 184 -0.29 5.79 -18.63
N GLU A 185 -0.16 4.53 -18.24
CA GLU A 185 -0.80 3.40 -18.94
C GLU A 185 -2.33 3.50 -18.89
N THR A 186 -2.89 3.82 -17.72
CA THR A 186 -4.33 4.05 -17.56
C THR A 186 -4.79 5.22 -18.44
N ALA A 187 -3.99 6.28 -18.51
CA ALA A 187 -4.27 7.42 -19.38
C ALA A 187 -4.31 7.05 -20.85
N LEU A 188 -3.34 6.27 -21.32
CA LEU A 188 -3.30 5.77 -22.70
C LEU A 188 -4.51 4.88 -23.00
N HIS A 189 -4.91 4.03 -22.06
CA HIS A 189 -6.12 3.21 -22.20
C HIS A 189 -7.38 4.09 -22.28
N VAL A 190 -7.45 5.18 -21.51
CA VAL A 190 -8.58 6.12 -21.54
C VAL A 190 -8.63 6.93 -22.85
N LEU A 191 -7.48 7.37 -23.36
CA LEU A 191 -7.40 8.12 -24.61
C LEU A 191 -7.69 7.24 -25.83
N ASN A 192 -7.15 6.02 -25.84
CA ASN A 192 -7.32 5.08 -26.95
C ASN A 192 -8.64 4.28 -26.85
N GLY A 193 -9.26 4.20 -25.68
CA GLY A 193 -10.49 3.45 -25.44
C GLY A 193 -11.71 4.02 -26.16
N PRO A 194 -12.79 3.24 -26.36
CA PRO A 194 -13.98 3.70 -27.06
C PRO A 194 -14.68 4.81 -26.27
N GLN A 195 -14.83 5.99 -26.87
CA GLN A 195 -15.42 7.16 -26.22
C GLN A 195 -16.93 7.17 -26.54
N GLN A 196 -17.79 7.24 -25.52
CA GLN A 196 -19.24 7.13 -25.67
C GLN A 196 -19.93 8.43 -26.14
N GLN A 197 -19.18 9.50 -26.42
CA GLN A 197 -19.76 10.79 -26.79
C GLN A 197 -18.88 11.51 -27.83
N ALA A 198 -19.54 11.88 -28.94
CA ALA A 198 -19.15 12.75 -30.05
C ALA A 198 -18.48 12.09 -31.29
N ASP A 199 -19.32 11.91 -32.30
CA ASP A 199 -19.11 12.11 -33.74
C ASP A 199 -17.83 11.55 -34.40
N ASP A 200 -18.07 10.39 -35.02
CA ASP A 200 -17.57 9.93 -36.32
C ASP A 200 -17.06 11.07 -37.23
N THR A 201 -15.78 11.01 -37.64
CA THR A 201 -15.19 11.50 -38.93
C THR A 201 -13.71 11.90 -38.84
N ARG A 202 -13.15 12.16 -37.66
CA ARG A 202 -11.70 12.41 -37.54
C ARG A 202 -10.99 11.12 -37.14
N ARG A 203 -10.07 10.63 -37.98
CA ARG A 203 -9.20 9.49 -37.67
C ARG A 203 -8.65 9.65 -36.25
N LYS A 204 -9.16 8.84 -35.33
CA LYS A 204 -8.79 8.92 -33.92
C LYS A 204 -7.30 8.59 -33.83
N ARG A 205 -6.48 9.56 -33.41
CA ARG A 205 -5.05 9.31 -33.18
C ARG A 205 -4.89 8.33 -32.05
N THR A 206 -4.11 7.29 -32.30
CA THR A 206 -3.63 6.38 -31.26
C THR A 206 -2.46 7.03 -30.54
N TYR A 207 -2.61 7.23 -29.23
CA TYR A 207 -1.55 7.75 -28.38
C TYR A 207 -0.62 6.62 -27.94
N SER A 208 0.67 6.90 -27.97
CA SER A 208 1.75 6.03 -27.49
C SER A 208 2.40 6.63 -26.24
N PRO A 209 3.12 5.84 -25.40
CA PRO A 209 3.93 6.40 -24.32
C PRO A 209 4.92 7.48 -24.78
N SER A 210 5.38 7.42 -26.04
CA SER A 210 6.26 8.44 -26.63
C SER A 210 5.58 9.80 -26.84
N ASP A 211 4.25 9.85 -26.87
CA ASP A 211 3.50 11.09 -26.98
C ASP A 211 3.34 11.79 -25.63
N PHE A 212 3.68 11.14 -24.52
CA PHE A 212 3.64 11.75 -23.20
C PHE A 212 4.76 12.78 -23.05
N ILE A 213 4.37 14.00 -22.67
CA ILE A 213 5.30 15.13 -22.52
C ILE A 213 5.67 15.29 -21.05
N GLN A 214 4.65 15.55 -20.22
CA GLN A 214 4.83 15.78 -18.80
C GLN A 214 3.54 15.48 -18.04
N GLY A 215 3.70 15.17 -16.76
CA GLY A 215 2.63 15.04 -15.80
C GLY A 215 2.87 15.94 -14.60
N LEU A 216 1.79 16.49 -14.05
CA LEU A 216 1.77 17.14 -12.76
C LEU A 216 1.07 16.21 -11.77
N SER A 217 1.62 16.10 -10.56
CA SER A 217 1.02 15.34 -9.48
C SER A 217 0.91 16.18 -8.22
N ARG A 218 -0.24 16.12 -7.56
CA ARG A 218 -0.46 16.76 -6.26
C ARG A 218 -1.08 15.75 -5.32
N THR A 219 -0.53 15.62 -4.12
CA THR A 219 -0.98 14.64 -3.12
C THR A 219 -1.61 15.34 -1.94
N GLU A 220 -2.93 15.25 -1.83
CA GLU A 220 -3.68 15.68 -0.65
C GLU A 220 -3.82 14.49 0.31
N ARG A 221 -3.20 14.59 1.49
CA ARG A 221 -3.14 13.47 2.46
C ARG A 221 -4.52 12.93 2.87
N THR A 222 -5.55 13.77 2.82
CA THR A 222 -6.91 13.41 3.24
C THR A 222 -7.82 12.98 2.10
N ARG A 223 -7.51 13.33 0.85
CA ARG A 223 -8.42 13.13 -0.30
C ARG A 223 -7.85 12.20 -1.38
N GLY A 224 -6.54 12.21 -1.58
CA GLY A 224 -5.86 11.39 -2.58
C GLY A 224 -4.92 12.19 -3.48
N THR A 225 -4.55 11.58 -4.61
CA THR A 225 -3.61 12.12 -5.57
C THR A 225 -4.31 12.56 -6.86
N VAL A 226 -3.99 13.77 -7.29
CA VAL A 226 -4.42 14.32 -8.59
C VAL A 226 -3.26 14.18 -9.56
N TYR A 227 -3.54 13.70 -10.76
CA TYR A 227 -2.59 13.62 -11.86
C TYR A 227 -3.15 14.36 -13.06
N GLU A 228 -2.40 15.33 -13.55
CA GLU A 228 -2.70 16.04 -14.78
C GLU A 228 -1.63 15.70 -15.79
N LEU A 229 -2.03 15.08 -16.90
CA LEU A 229 -1.13 14.53 -17.89
C LEU A 229 -1.30 15.27 -19.21
N MET A 230 -0.18 15.61 -19.83
CA MET A 230 -0.17 16.23 -21.16
C MET A 230 0.45 15.29 -22.18
N PHE A 231 -0.29 15.07 -23.26
CA PHE A 231 0.12 14.28 -24.41
C PHE A 231 0.18 15.16 -25.66
N LYS A 232 1.10 14.82 -26.55
CA LYS A 232 1.24 15.45 -27.87
C LYS A 232 0.05 15.09 -28.76
N GLY A 233 -0.68 16.09 -29.22
CA GLY A 233 -1.77 15.95 -30.19
C GLY A 233 -1.29 15.99 -31.64
N ASP A 234 -2.23 16.01 -32.59
CA ASP A 234 -2.01 15.90 -34.04
C ASP A 234 -1.11 16.99 -34.65
N GLY A 235 -1.10 18.17 -34.04
CA GLY A 235 -0.28 19.30 -34.45
C GLY A 235 0.79 19.65 -33.42
N PRO A 236 1.79 20.46 -33.79
CA PRO A 236 2.84 20.90 -32.87
C PRO A 236 2.30 21.75 -31.70
N GLN A 237 1.15 22.38 -31.87
CA GLN A 237 0.50 23.24 -30.87
C GLN A 237 -0.84 22.66 -30.38
N ASN A 238 -1.12 21.40 -30.71
CA ASN A 238 -2.28 20.68 -30.20
C ASN A 238 -1.80 19.67 -29.16
N PHE A 239 -2.41 19.69 -27.99
CA PHE A 239 -2.11 18.80 -26.88
C PHE A 239 -3.39 18.15 -26.39
N ALA A 240 -3.28 16.94 -25.85
CA ALA A 240 -4.38 16.29 -25.12
C ALA A 240 -4.05 16.35 -23.63
N GLN A 241 -4.93 16.98 -22.86
CA GLN A 241 -4.83 17.09 -21.42
C GLN A 241 -5.80 16.11 -20.77
N LEU A 242 -5.28 15.27 -19.89
CA LEU A 242 -6.07 14.29 -19.15
C LEU A 242 -5.87 14.49 -17.66
N VAL A 243 -6.97 14.67 -16.94
CA VAL A 243 -6.95 14.76 -15.47
C VAL A 243 -7.49 13.45 -14.90
N LEU A 244 -6.62 12.76 -14.17
CA LEU A 244 -6.93 11.55 -13.41
C LEU A 244 -6.90 11.87 -11.92
N PHE A 245 -7.78 11.22 -11.17
CA PHE A 245 -7.81 11.32 -9.72
C PHE A 245 -7.75 9.92 -9.12
N ARG A 246 -6.80 9.71 -8.22
CA ARG A 246 -6.68 8.51 -7.41
C ARG A 246 -7.09 8.86 -5.99
N PRO A 247 -8.30 8.48 -5.54
CA PRO A 247 -8.61 8.45 -4.12
C PRO A 247 -7.79 7.34 -3.44
N PHE A 248 -8.19 6.89 -2.25
CA PHE A 248 -7.62 5.70 -1.60
C PHE A 248 -8.02 4.38 -2.29
N GLY A 249 -8.03 4.35 -3.62
CA GLY A 249 -8.57 3.28 -4.45
C GLY A 249 -8.10 3.38 -5.92
N PRO A 250 -8.89 2.87 -6.87
CA PRO A 250 -8.51 2.84 -8.28
C PRO A 250 -8.46 4.25 -8.90
N LEU A 251 -7.63 4.43 -9.92
CA LEU A 251 -7.56 5.66 -10.72
C LEU A 251 -8.89 5.91 -11.44
N MET A 252 -9.37 7.14 -11.37
CA MET A 252 -10.61 7.58 -12.01
C MET A 252 -10.33 8.69 -13.03
N LYS A 253 -10.99 8.60 -14.19
CA LYS A 253 -11.00 9.68 -15.18
C LYS A 253 -11.87 10.83 -14.67
N VAL A 254 -11.31 12.05 -14.63
CA VAL A 254 -12.06 13.26 -14.26
C VAL A 254 -12.37 14.10 -15.49
N LYS A 255 -11.35 14.50 -16.26
CA LYS A 255 -11.48 15.36 -17.44
C LYS A 255 -10.55 14.90 -18.55
N SER A 256 -10.91 15.18 -19.80
CA SER A 256 -10.18 14.75 -20.99
C SER A 256 -10.46 15.70 -22.13
N ASP A 257 -9.59 16.69 -22.30
CA ASP A 257 -9.81 17.82 -23.19
C ASP A 257 -8.65 17.95 -24.18
N GLY A 258 -8.96 18.36 -25.41
CA GLY A 258 -7.96 18.75 -26.41
C GLY A 258 -7.65 20.24 -26.26
N VAL A 259 -6.40 20.57 -25.92
CA VAL A 259 -5.93 21.94 -25.72
C VAL A 259 -5.16 22.40 -26.96
N ASN A 260 -5.60 23.50 -27.54
CA ASN A 260 -4.89 24.17 -28.62
C ASN A 260 -4.15 25.40 -28.06
N THR A 261 -2.85 25.48 -28.28
CA THR A 261 -1.97 26.55 -27.77
C THR A 261 -1.83 27.75 -28.71
N HIS A 262 -2.38 27.71 -29.92
CA HIS A 262 -2.23 28.78 -30.92
C HIS A 262 -2.63 30.18 -30.41
N SER A 263 -3.58 30.28 -29.48
CA SER A 263 -4.10 31.55 -28.95
C SER A 263 -3.90 31.72 -27.44
N ILE A 264 -3.06 30.91 -26.80
CA ILE A 264 -2.83 30.98 -25.35
C ILE A 264 -1.74 32.01 -25.05
N VAL A 265 -2.09 33.03 -24.26
CA VAL A 265 -1.13 34.02 -23.77
C VAL A 265 -0.36 33.43 -22.59
N ILE A 266 0.97 33.41 -22.68
CA ILE A 266 1.85 32.92 -21.61
C ILE A 266 2.42 34.11 -20.84
N ASN A 267 2.02 34.25 -19.58
CA ASN A 267 2.57 35.25 -18.68
C ASN A 267 3.74 34.65 -17.89
N ILE A 268 4.95 35.16 -18.11
CA ILE A 268 6.15 34.69 -17.43
C ILE A 268 6.53 35.72 -16.35
N ILE A 269 6.51 35.30 -15.08
CA ILE A 269 6.96 36.11 -13.96
C ILE A 269 8.40 35.71 -13.63
N VAL A 270 9.35 36.63 -13.81
CA VAL A 270 10.77 36.37 -13.57
C VAL A 270 11.33 37.40 -12.58
N PRO A 271 11.97 36.96 -11.47
CA PRO A 271 12.65 37.86 -10.56
C PRO A 271 13.97 38.35 -11.19
N LEU A 272 13.86 39.36 -12.04
CA LEU A 272 15.00 39.97 -12.72
C LEU A 272 15.57 41.04 -11.80
N SER A 273 16.59 40.69 -11.01
CA SER A 273 17.38 41.63 -10.20
C SER A 273 18.14 42.63 -11.08
N GLY A 274 17.43 43.57 -11.71
CA GLY A 274 17.98 44.58 -12.63
C GLY A 274 18.45 44.06 -13.99
N ARG A 275 18.34 42.75 -14.28
CA ARG A 275 18.84 42.10 -15.50
C ARG A 275 17.78 41.90 -16.57
N VAL A 276 16.89 42.87 -16.76
CA VAL A 276 15.78 42.76 -17.71
C VAL A 276 16.28 42.66 -19.14
N ASP A 277 17.28 43.46 -19.51
CA ASP A 277 17.78 43.51 -20.89
C ASP A 277 18.53 42.24 -21.30
N ALA A 278 19.28 41.62 -20.38
CA ALA A 278 19.91 40.32 -20.63
C ALA A 278 18.89 39.20 -20.80
N PHE A 279 17.79 39.24 -20.04
CA PHE A 279 16.71 38.27 -20.19
C PHE A 279 15.95 38.45 -21.51
N LYS A 280 15.68 39.69 -21.93
CA LYS A 280 15.07 39.99 -23.24
C LYS A 280 15.90 39.48 -24.41
N GLN A 281 17.23 39.43 -24.30
CA GLN A 281 18.10 38.87 -25.33
C GLN A 281 18.16 37.33 -25.32
N PHE A 282 17.89 36.70 -24.18
CA PHE A 282 17.89 35.25 -24.03
C PHE A 282 16.60 34.60 -24.59
N MET A 283 15.47 35.26 -24.36
CA MET A 283 14.15 34.86 -24.88
C MET A 283 14.10 35.00 -26.40
#